data_AF-A0A7R8VCS2-F1
#
_entry.id   AF-A0A7R8VCS2-F1
#
_cell.length_a   1.000
_cell.length_b   1.000
_cell.length_c   1.000
_cell.angle_alpha   90.00
_cell.angle_beta   90.00
_cell.angle_gamma   90.00
#
_symmetry.space_group_name_H-M   'P 1'
#
loop_
_entity.id
_entity.type
_entity.pdbx_description
1 polymer ?
#
loop_
_entity_poly.entity_id
_entity_poly.type
_entity_poly.pdbx_seq_one_letter_code
_entity_poly.pdbx_strand_id
1 'polypeptide(L)'
;AFVRRYDVNEDQCTSLLLSYTNAHSHSYPMLIGEHFDEDMKNQMALFLAQKYMVDFNSSHCTPLSPSLFRLPWDLASDLDYVKV
;
A
#
# COMPACT_ATOMS: atom_id res chain seq x y z
N ALA A 1 3.26 9.77 -12.12
CA ALA A 1 2.55 9.03 -11.05
C ALA A 1 2.66 9.85 -9.77
N PHE A 2 1.55 10.38 -9.25
CA PHE A 2 1.55 11.33 -8.12
C PHE A 2 2.25 10.74 -6.90
N VAL A 3 2.04 9.45 -6.65
CA VAL A 3 2.58 8.76 -5.47
C VAL A 3 4.07 8.40 -5.61
N ARG A 4 4.60 8.29 -6.83
CA ARG A 4 6.05 8.06 -7.08
C ARG A 4 6.94 9.27 -6.83
N ARG A 5 6.34 10.45 -6.57
CA ARG A 5 7.09 11.67 -6.28
C ARG A 5 7.58 11.73 -4.83
N TYR A 6 7.00 10.90 -3.96
CA TYR A 6 7.36 10.84 -2.56
C TYR A 6 8.31 9.67 -2.35
N ASP A 7 9.40 9.92 -1.61
CA ASP A 7 10.38 8.91 -1.24
C ASP A 7 9.80 8.05 -0.11
N VAL A 8 8.99 7.07 -0.50
CA VAL A 8 8.34 6.14 0.42
C VAL A 8 9.30 4.99 0.71
N ASN A 9 9.60 4.77 1.99
CA ASN A 9 10.40 3.63 2.41
C ASN A 9 9.56 2.35 2.41
N GLU A 10 9.48 1.69 1.25
CA GLU A 10 8.66 0.49 1.05
C GLU A 10 9.04 -0.65 2.02
N ASP A 11 10.32 -0.85 2.30
CA ASP A 11 10.81 -1.91 3.19
C ASP A 11 10.35 -1.70 4.63
N GLN A 12 10.41 -0.45 5.10
CA GLN A 12 9.96 -0.07 6.43
C GLN A 12 8.44 -0.23 6.55
N CYS A 13 7.66 0.26 5.58
CA CYS A 13 6.22 0.10 5.58
C CYS A 13 5.80 -1.37 5.53
N THR A 14 6.46 -2.18 4.71
CA THR A 14 6.21 -3.62 4.60
C THR A 14 6.50 -4.31 5.94
N SER A 15 7.66 -4.03 6.54
CA SER A 15 8.04 -4.61 7.84
C SER A 15 7.06 -4.25 8.97
N LEU A 16 6.62 -3.00 9.02
CA LEU A 16 5.65 -2.52 10.02
C LEU A 16 4.27 -3.14 9.84
N LEU A 17 3.80 -3.21 8.58
CA LEU A 17 2.52 -3.81 8.25
C LEU A 17 2.51 -5.30 8.59
N LEU A 18 3.59 -6.03 8.27
CA LEU A 18 3.75 -7.44 8.65
C LEU A 18 3.77 -7.63 10.17
N SER A 19 4.55 -6.82 10.88
CA SER A 19 4.59 -6.88 12.34
C SER A 19 3.19 -6.65 12.93
N TYR A 20 2.42 -5.72 12.36
CA TYR A 20 1.06 -5.45 12.79
C TYR A 20 0.13 -6.65 12.52
N THR A 21 0.14 -7.19 11.30
CA THR A 21 -0.73 -8.31 10.90
C THR A 21 -0.38 -9.64 11.54
N ASN A 22 0.86 -9.81 12.01
CA ASN A 22 1.26 -10.98 12.79
C ASN A 22 0.81 -10.87 14.25
N ALA A 23 0.83 -9.65 14.81
CA ALA A 23 0.39 -9.39 16.18
C ALA A 23 -1.14 -9.26 16.30
N HIS A 24 -1.80 -8.84 15.22
CA HIS A 24 -3.25 -8.60 15.14
C HIS A 24 -3.87 -9.45 14.04
N SER A 25 -5.12 -9.17 13.68
CA SER A 25 -5.78 -9.80 12.54
C SER A 25 -5.48 -9.05 11.25
N HIS A 26 -5.49 -9.77 10.13
CA HIS A 26 -5.50 -9.19 8.78
C HIS A 26 -6.92 -8.84 8.29
N SER A 27 -7.93 -8.98 9.16
CA SER A 27 -9.33 -8.66 8.85
C SER A 27 -9.64 -7.17 9.02
N TYR A 28 -10.48 -6.63 8.15
CA TYR A 28 -11.03 -5.29 8.33
C TYR A 28 -11.95 -5.20 9.57
N PRO A 29 -11.93 -4.09 10.33
CA PRO A 29 -11.03 -2.94 10.19
C PRO A 29 -9.65 -3.21 10.80
N MET A 30 -8.59 -2.79 10.10
CA MET A 30 -7.23 -2.75 10.65
C MET A 30 -6.97 -1.36 11.21
N LEU A 31 -6.54 -1.28 12.47
CA LEU A 31 -6.18 -0.02 13.15
C LEU A 31 -4.69 0.30 13.02
N ILE A 32 -4.07 -0.16 11.93
CA ILE A 32 -2.67 0.14 11.66
C ILE A 32 -2.49 1.66 11.54
N GLY A 33 -1.48 2.17 12.23
CA GLY A 33 -1.17 3.59 12.26
C GLY A 33 -1.79 4.38 13.40
N GLU A 34 -2.60 3.77 14.28
CA GLU A 34 -3.13 4.47 15.47
C GLU A 34 -2.01 5.15 16.29
N HIS A 35 -0.87 4.48 16.44
CA HIS A 35 0.30 4.95 17.20
C HIS A 35 1.44 5.50 16.34
N PHE A 36 1.21 5.68 15.04
CA PHE A 36 2.23 6.29 14.17
C PHE A 36 2.25 7.82 14.37
N ASP A 37 3.45 8.38 14.28
CA ASP A 37 3.61 9.82 14.09
C ASP A 37 3.10 10.24 12.70
N GLU A 38 3.03 11.54 12.45
CA GLU A 38 2.46 12.09 11.22
C GLU A 38 3.26 11.65 9.98
N ASP A 39 4.59 11.63 10.09
CA ASP A 39 5.47 11.23 9.00
C ASP A 39 5.28 9.76 8.63
N MET A 40 5.23 8.87 9.62
CA MET A 40 5.01 7.44 9.39
C MET A 40 3.60 7.14 8.90
N LYS A 41 2.59 7.91 9.34
CA LYS A 41 1.22 7.85 8.77
C LYS A 41 1.24 8.21 7.29
N ASN A 42 1.92 9.29 6.91
CA ASN A 42 2.05 9.71 5.52
C ASN A 42 2.76 8.64 4.68
N GLN A 43 3.88 8.09 5.18
CA GLN A 43 4.62 7.00 4.54
C GLN A 43 3.72 5.78 4.30
N MET A 44 3.04 5.29 5.35
CA MET A 44 2.16 4.12 5.24
C MET A 44 0.95 4.37 4.33
N ALA A 45 0.33 5.55 4.41
CA ALA A 45 -0.81 5.89 3.55
C ALA A 45 -0.42 5.93 2.06
N LEU A 46 0.71 6.56 1.74
CA LEU A 46 1.23 6.59 0.37
C LEU A 46 1.63 5.20 -0.10
N PHE A 47 2.31 4.40 0.73
CA PHE A 47 2.66 3.02 0.44
C PHE A 47 1.42 2.18 0.06
N LEU A 48 0.37 2.20 0.89
CA LEU A 48 -0.86 1.45 0.63
C LEU A 48 -1.56 1.97 -0.64
N ALA A 49 -1.59 3.28 -0.86
CA ALA A 49 -2.12 3.85 -2.10
C ALA A 49 -1.34 3.35 -3.33
N GLN A 50 -0.01 3.23 -3.27
CA GLN A 50 0.78 2.69 -4.38
C GLN A 50 0.49 1.21 -4.65
N LYS A 51 0.23 0.40 -3.63
CA LYS A 51 -0.08 -1.03 -3.78
C LYS A 51 -1.46 -1.24 -4.40
N TYR A 52 -2.48 -0.54 -3.89
CA TYR A 52 -3.87 -0.75 -4.28
C TYR A 52 -4.36 0.11 -5.46
N MET A 53 -3.71 1.24 -5.77
CA MET A 53 -4.18 2.17 -6.79
C MET A 53 -3.22 2.29 -7.97
N VAL A 54 -3.75 2.71 -9.11
CA VAL A 54 -2.99 3.07 -10.32
C VAL A 54 -3.26 4.52 -10.63
N ASP A 55 -2.21 5.29 -10.91
CA ASP A 55 -2.36 6.63 -11.47
C ASP A 55 -2.97 6.54 -12.88
N PHE A 56 -4.18 7.07 -13.04
CA PHE A 56 -4.86 7.15 -14.33
C PHE A 56 -5.23 8.60 -14.63
N ASN A 57 -4.67 9.15 -15.71
CA ASN A 57 -5.02 10.48 -16.17
C ASN A 57 -6.29 10.38 -17.03
N SER A 58 -7.41 10.89 -16.51
CA SER A 58 -8.72 10.83 -17.17
C SER A 58 -9.24 12.23 -17.47
N SER A 59 -9.85 12.39 -18.65
CA SER A 59 -10.64 13.57 -19.02
C SER A 59 -12.05 13.10 -19.41
N HIS A 60 -13.09 13.66 -18.78
CA HIS A 60 -14.54 13.44 -18.99
C HIS A 60 -15.01 12.01 -19.36
N CYS A 61 -15.83 11.41 -18.49
CA CYS A 61 -16.73 10.27 -18.77
C CYS A 61 -16.19 9.11 -19.64
N THR A 62 -14.88 8.83 -19.60
CA THR A 62 -14.31 7.65 -20.25
C THR A 62 -14.35 6.50 -19.24
N PRO A 63 -14.99 5.36 -19.58
CA PRO A 63 -15.00 4.21 -18.70
C PRO A 63 -13.57 3.72 -18.45
N LEU A 64 -13.26 3.39 -17.19
CA LEU A 64 -11.93 2.90 -16.81
C LEU A 64 -11.68 1.54 -17.49
N SER A 65 -10.57 1.43 -18.21
CA SER A 65 -10.19 0.17 -18.87
C SER A 65 -10.04 -0.96 -17.85
N PRO A 66 -10.58 -2.17 -18.13
CA PRO A 66 -10.35 -3.36 -17.29
C PRO A 66 -8.86 -3.65 -17.01
N SER A 67 -7.97 -3.27 -17.93
CA SER A 67 -6.52 -3.45 -17.77
C SER A 67 -5.88 -2.57 -16.70
N LEU A 68 -6.60 -1.57 -16.16
CA LEU A 68 -6.13 -0.68 -15.11
C LEU A 68 -6.50 -1.16 -13.70
N PHE A 69 -7.36 -2.17 -13.59
CA PHE A 69 -7.66 -2.81 -12.31
C PHE A 69 -6.50 -3.70 -11.90
N ARG A 70 -6.16 -3.64 -10.61
CA ARG A 70 -5.17 -4.54 -10.01
C ARG A 70 -5.88 -5.68 -9.32
N LEU A 71 -5.26 -6.85 -9.37
CA LEU A 71 -5.65 -7.96 -8.52
C LEU A 71 -5.38 -7.58 -7.05
N PRO A 72 -6.14 -8.15 -6.10
CA PRO A 72 -5.87 -7.94 -4.68
C PRO A 72 -4.41 -8.24 -4.37
N TRP A 73 -3.73 -7.28 -3.75
CA TRP A 73 -2.38 -7.48 -3.28
C TRP A 73 -2.39 -8.44 -2.09
N ASP A 74 -1.55 -9.47 -2.16
CA ASP A 74 -1.32 -10.40 -1.06
C ASP A 74 -0.04 -10.03 -0.33
N LEU A 75 -0.18 -9.62 0.93
CA LEU A 75 0.95 -9.27 1.79
C LEU A 75 1.95 -10.44 1.94
N ALA A 76 1.49 -11.69 1.85
CA ALA A 76 2.37 -12.85 1.90
C ALA A 76 3.24 -13.00 0.65
N SER A 77 2.77 -12.53 -0.51
CA SER A 77 3.52 -12.64 -1.78
C SER A 77 4.76 -11.76 -1.84
N ASP A 78 4.77 -10.62 -1.14
CA ASP A 78 5.94 -9.74 -1.05
C ASP A 78 7.04 -10.28 -0.11
N LEU A 79 6.74 -11.30 0.73
CA LEU A 79 7.71 -11.97 1.61
C LEU A 79 8.66 -12.90 0.86
N ASP A 80 8.20 -13.49 -0.25
CA ASP A 80 9.00 -14.44 -1.03
C ASP A 80 10.15 -13.75 -1.80
N TYR A 81 10.11 -12.42 -1.91
CA TYR A 81 11.14 -11.62 -2.58
C TYR A 81 12.32 -11.23 -1.67
N VAL A 82 12.19 -11.36 -0.34
CA VAL A 82 13.24 -10.95 0.64
C VAL A 82 14.24 -12.08 0.96
N LYS A 83 14.28 -13.15 0.16
CA LYS A 83 15.30 -14.21 0.32
C LYS A 83 16.53 -13.97 -0.56
N VAL A 84 17.52 -13.25 -0.03
CA VAL A 84 18.94 -13.36 -0.41
C VAL A 84 19.80 -13.40 0.86
#